data_AF-A0A1J5P210-F1
#
_entry.id   AF-A0A1J5P210-F1
#
_cell.length_a   1.000
_cell.length_b   1.000
_cell.length_c   1.000
_cell.angle_alpha   90.00
_cell.angle_beta   90.00
_cell.angle_gamma   90.00
#
_symmetry.space_group_name_H-M   'P 1'
#
loop_
_entity.id
_entity.type
_entity.pdbx_description
1 polymer ?
#
loop_
_entity_poly.entity_id
_entity_poly.type
_entity_poly.pdbx_seq_one_letter_code
_entity_poly.pdbx_strand_id
1 'polypeptide(L)' 'MAQPDHIHPGTCADLNPVPKYPLENVVDGKSVTKLPDVSMDDLFKEPMAINVHESAQNLKNYVACGDIKK' A
#
# COMPACT_ATOMS: atom_id res chain seq x y z
N MET A 1 14.87 4.07 -9.35
CA MET A 1 13.48 4.38 -9.80
C MET A 1 12.62 4.45 -8.54
N ALA A 2 11.72 5.43 -8.42
CA ALA A 2 10.80 5.50 -7.29
C ALA A 2 9.49 4.79 -7.64
N GLN A 3 9.06 3.89 -6.76
CA GLN A 3 7.87 3.08 -6.93
C GLN A 3 6.84 3.49 -5.85
N PRO A 4 5.70 4.08 -6.23
CA PRO A 4 4.67 4.48 -5.27
C PRO A 4 4.14 3.31 -4.45
N ASP A 5 4.01 3.50 -3.15
CA ASP A 5 3.53 2.52 -2.18
C ASP A 5 2.39 3.13 -1.36
N HIS A 6 1.33 2.35 -1.16
CA HIS A 6 0.14 2.80 -0.45
C HIS A 6 -0.54 1.65 0.28
N ILE A 7 -1.30 2.01 1.32
CA ILE A 7 -2.30 1.13 1.92
C ILE A 7 -3.69 1.57 1.46
N HIS A 8 -4.48 0.61 1.01
CA HIS A 8 -5.83 0.79 0.50
C HIS A 8 -6.84 -0.05 1.29
N PRO A 9 -8.10 0.38 1.38
CA PRO A 9 -9.21 -0.49 1.74
C PRO A 9 -9.43 -1.59 0.68
N GLY A 10 -9.82 -2.77 1.12
CA GLY A 10 -10.10 -3.93 0.27
C GLY A 10 -9.04 -5.02 0.37
N THR A 11 -8.88 -5.79 -0.71
CA THR A 11 -7.93 -6.92 -0.81
C THR A 11 -7.18 -6.84 -2.13
N CYS A 12 -6.07 -7.56 -2.29
CA CYS A 12 -5.34 -7.59 -3.56
C CYS A 12 -6.19 -8.08 -4.76
N ALA A 13 -7.29 -8.79 -4.51
CA ALA A 13 -8.24 -9.22 -5.54
C ALA A 13 -9.29 -8.14 -5.88
N ASP A 14 -9.59 -7.26 -4.94
CA ASP A 14 -10.58 -6.17 -5.08
C ASP A 14 -10.15 -4.98 -4.19
N LEU A 15 -9.34 -4.11 -4.78
CA LEU A 15 -8.70 -2.97 -4.15
C LEU A 15 -9.53 -1.72 -4.41
N ASN A 16 -9.82 -0.94 -3.37
CA ASN A 16 -10.34 0.41 -3.57
C ASN A 16 -9.25 1.25 -4.27
N PRO A 17 -9.51 1.86 -5.44
CA PRO A 17 -8.48 2.61 -6.17
C PRO A 17 -8.01 3.89 -5.45
N VAL A 18 -8.74 4.36 -4.43
CA VAL A 18 -8.33 5.50 -3.60
C VAL A 18 -7.54 5.00 -2.39
N PRO A 19 -6.25 5.35 -2.26
CA PRO A 19 -5.45 4.96 -1.10
C PRO A 19 -5.96 5.63 0.18
N LYS A 20 -5.89 4.89 1.29
CA LYS A 20 -6.20 5.43 2.63
C LYS A 20 -4.96 6.02 3.29
N TYR A 21 -3.81 5.35 3.14
CA TYR A 21 -2.54 5.83 3.67
C TYR A 21 -1.47 5.86 2.57
N PRO A 22 -1.00 7.05 2.17
CA PRO A 22 0.18 7.14 1.33
C PRO A 22 1.43 6.78 2.13
N LEU A 23 2.34 6.03 1.50
CA LEU A 23 3.62 5.62 2.08
C LEU A 23 4.78 6.26 1.32
N GLU A 24 5.97 6.22 1.93
CA GLU A 24 7.20 6.54 1.24
C GLU A 24 7.43 5.58 0.06
N ASN A 25 7.90 6.12 -1.05
CA ASN A 25 8.19 5.31 -2.24
C ASN A 25 9.22 4.22 -1.93
N VAL A 26 9.08 3.07 -2.57
CA VAL A 26 10.17 2.10 -2.65
C VAL A 26 11.24 2.67 -3.58
N VAL A 27 12.45 2.82 -3.05
CA VAL A 27 13.64 3.26 -3.79
C VAL A 27 14.73 2.22 -3.57
N ASP A 28 15.30 1.74 -4.67
CA ASP A 28 16.34 0.70 -4.69
C ASP A 28 15.95 -0.55 -3.87
N GLY A 29 14.67 -0.94 -3.98
CA GLY A 29 14.12 -2.14 -3.35
C GLY A 29 13.73 -1.99 -1.88
N LYS A 30 13.75 -0.78 -1.31
CA LYS A 30 13.37 -0.55 0.09
C LYS A 30 12.49 0.69 0.29
N SER A 31 11.53 0.59 1.20
CA SER A 31 10.79 1.70 1.80
C SER A 31 10.65 1.48 3.31
N VAL A 32 10.58 2.57 4.08
CA VAL A 32 10.21 2.54 5.50
C VAL A 32 9.31 3.75 5.75
N THR A 33 8.08 3.49 6.20
CA THR A 33 7.13 4.53 6.58
C THR A 33 6.71 4.33 8.03
N LYS A 34 6.52 5.43 8.78
CA LYS A 34 5.91 5.41 10.12
C LYS A 34 4.55 6.11 10.05
N LEU A 35 3.52 5.43 10.51
CA LEU A 35 2.17 5.97 10.64
C LEU A 35 1.87 6.16 12.15
N PRO A 36 2.21 7.31 12.75
CA PRO A 36 2.15 7.48 14.21
C PRO A 36 0.73 7.39 14.78
N ASP A 37 -0.27 7.75 13.96
CA ASP A 37 -1.69 7.82 14.36
C ASP A 37 -2.51 6.62 13.88
N VAL A 38 -1.86 5.57 13.37
CA VAL A 38 -2.53 4.37 12.84
C VAL A 38 -2.08 3.16 13.67
N SER A 39 -3.02 2.54 14.36
CA SER A 39 -2.77 1.30 15.09
C SER A 39 -2.96 0.08 14.19
N MET A 40 -2.42 -1.08 14.60
CA MET A 40 -2.70 -2.35 13.92
C MET A 40 -4.19 -2.70 13.98
N ASP A 41 -4.87 -2.36 15.09
CA ASP A 41 -6.32 -2.58 15.20
C ASP A 41 -7.08 -1.76 14.15
N ASP A 42 -6.65 -0.55 13.82
CA ASP A 42 -7.25 0.24 12.73
C ASP A 42 -7.10 -0.44 11.37
N LEU A 43 -5.97 -1.10 11.13
CA LEU A 43 -5.70 -1.85 9.90
C LEU A 43 -6.44 -3.19 9.84
N PHE A 44 -6.92 -3.70 10.96
CA PHE A 44 -7.67 -4.96 11.04
C PHE A 44 -9.19 -4.77 11.15
N LYS A 45 -9.68 -3.53 11.34
CA LYS A 45 -11.11 -3.21 11.44
C LYS A 45 -11.90 -3.54 10.17
N GLU A 46 -11.24 -3.45 9.02
CA GLU A 46 -11.79 -3.76 7.70
C GLU A 46 -10.70 -4.43 6.85
N PRO A 47 -11.04 -5.09 5.74
CA PRO A 47 -10.02 -5.58 4.81
C PRO A 47 -9.15 -4.42 4.33
N MET A 48 -7.84 -4.59 4.45
CA MET A 48 -6.83 -3.63 4.00
C MET A 48 -5.77 -4.37 3.20
N ALA A 49 -5.17 -3.71 2.21
CA ALA A 49 -4.05 -4.24 1.44
C ALA A 49 -2.98 -3.16 1.22
N ILE A 50 -1.72 -3.57 1.24
CA ILE A 50 -0.59 -2.75 0.80
C ILE A 50 -0.28 -3.09 -0.66
N ASN A 51 -0.03 -2.09 -1.49
CA ASN A 51 0.33 -2.28 -2.90
C ASN A 51 1.48 -1.36 -3.31
N VAL A 52 2.32 -1.86 -4.22
CA VAL A 52 3.39 -1.09 -4.85
C VAL A 52 3.16 -1.01 -6.36
N HIS A 53 3.19 0.19 -6.90
CA HIS A 53 3.10 0.46 -8.33
C HIS A 53 4.47 0.35 -9.01
N GLU A 54 4.53 -0.06 -10.26
CA GLU A 54 5.79 -0.18 -11.01
C GLU A 54 6.57 1.14 -11.05
N SER A 55 5.88 2.25 -11.35
CA SER A 55 6.45 3.60 -11.40
C SER A 55 5.34 4.66 -11.40
N ALA A 56 5.70 5.92 -11.21
CA ALA A 56 4.76 7.04 -11.36
C ALA A 56 4.14 7.15 -12.78
N GLN A 57 4.81 6.61 -13.81
CA GLN A 57 4.33 6.60 -15.19
C GLN A 57 3.45 5.38 -15.50
N ASN A 58 3.52 4.30 -14.70
CA ASN A 58 2.72 3.09 -14.89
C ASN A 58 1.97 2.66 -13.62
N LEU A 59 1.06 3.51 -13.16
CA LEU A 59 0.28 3.28 -11.94
C LEU A 59 -0.68 2.08 -12.04
N LYS A 60 -1.05 1.63 -13.24
CA LYS A 60 -1.95 0.46 -13.38
C LYS A 60 -1.23 -0.87 -13.22
N ASN A 61 0.10 -0.88 -13.30
CA ASN A 61 0.89 -2.08 -13.13
C ASN A 61 1.36 -2.19 -11.68
N TYR A 62 0.84 -3.18 -10.96
CA TYR A 62 1.27 -3.46 -9.59
C TYR A 62 2.39 -4.49 -9.63
N VAL A 63 3.47 -4.20 -8.91
CA VAL A 63 4.64 -5.09 -8.82
C VAL A 63 4.64 -5.90 -7.53
N ALA A 64 3.88 -5.46 -6.53
CA ALA A 64 3.65 -6.19 -5.29
C ALA A 64 2.28 -5.81 -4.71
N CYS A 65 1.65 -6.77 -4.04
CA CYS A 65 0.48 -6.53 -3.21
C CYS A 65 0.45 -7.57 -2.09
N GLY A 66 0.00 -7.16 -0.90
CA GLY A 66 -0.26 -8.07 0.22
C GLY A 66 -1.50 -7.64 0.99
N ASP A 67 -2.39 -8.59 1.28
CA ASP A 67 -3.48 -8.34 2.23
C ASP A 67 -2.91 -8.19 3.65
N ILE A 68 -3.40 -7.22 4.39
CA ILE A 68 -3.06 -6.99 5.80
C ILE A 68 -4.05 -7.79 6.64
N LYS A 69 -3.58 -8.89 7.22
CA LYS A 69 -4.38 -9.82 8.02
C LYS A 69 -3.70 -10.10 9.36
N LYS A 70 -4.49 -10.53 10.33
CA LYS A 70 -4.02 -10.98 11.64
C LYS A 70 -3.50 -12.40 11.60
#